data_AF-A0A269XEV7-F1
#
_entry.id   AF-A0A269XEV7-F1
#
_cell.length_a   1.000
_cell.length_b   1.000
_cell.length_c   1.000
_cell.angle_alpha   90.00
_cell.angle_beta   90.00
_cell.angle_gamma   90.00
#
_symmetry.space_group_name_H-M   'P 1'
#
loop_
_entity.id
_entity.type
_entity.pdbx_description
1 polymer ?
#
loop_
_entity_poly.entity_id
_entity_poly.type
_entity_poly.pdbx_seq_one_letter_code
_entity_poly.pdbx_strand_id
1 'polypeptide(L)' 'LLPNYLSANHPALQTLQLWEGWLKSWGLKDIHLDITAQPPRSYYKGVFIKCHLEHSHESVLTGGYYHGELEGFGLGLTL' A
#
# COMPACT_ATOMS: atom_id res chain seq x y z
N LEU A 1 13.08 -12.26 -0.86
CA LEU A 1 13.27 -11.66 -2.20
C LEU A 1 13.71 -10.19 -2.10
N LEU A 2 12.92 -9.24 -1.59
CA LEU A 2 13.37 -7.84 -1.45
C LEU A 2 14.59 -7.59 -0.53
N PRO A 3 14.75 -8.30 0.61
CA PRO A 3 15.95 -8.13 1.45
C PRO A 3 17.28 -8.48 0.76
N ASN A 4 17.22 -9.14 -0.40
CA ASN A 4 18.40 -9.44 -1.22
C ASN A 4 18.73 -8.31 -2.22
N TYR A 5 17.79 -7.38 -2.45
CA TYR A 5 17.93 -6.27 -3.40
C TYR A 5 18.00 -4.90 -2.71
N LEU A 6 17.44 -4.78 -1.51
CA LEU A 6 17.48 -3.59 -0.68
C LEU A 6 18.20 -3.88 0.63
N SER A 7 19.00 -2.93 1.11
CA SER A 7 19.57 -3.02 2.45
C SER A 7 18.47 -3.04 3.51
N ALA A 8 18.74 -3.65 4.67
CA ALA A 8 17.80 -3.68 5.79
C ALA A 8 17.36 -2.28 6.25
N ASN A 9 18.22 -1.28 6.04
CA ASN A 9 17.96 0.12 6.38
C ASN A 9 17.40 0.94 5.21
N HIS A 10 17.08 0.31 4.08
CA HIS A 10 16.52 1.03 2.94
C HIS A 10 15.11 1.54 3.29
N PRO A 11 14.81 2.85 3.11
CA PRO A 11 13.55 3.44 3.53
C PRO A 11 12.32 2.70 3.00
N ALA A 12 12.32 2.33 1.72
CA ALA A 12 11.22 1.57 1.13
C ALA A 12 10.95 0.23 1.83
N LEU A 13 12.00 -0.50 2.23
CA LEU A 13 11.83 -1.78 2.91
C LEU A 13 11.24 -1.58 4.31
N GLN A 14 11.74 -0.59 5.05
CA GLN A 14 11.21 -0.25 6.38
C GLN A 14 9.75 0.19 6.30
N THR A 15 9.39 1.02 5.32
CA THR A 15 8.01 1.44 5.12
C THR A 15 7.10 0.25 4.82
N LEU A 16 7.51 -0.67 3.93
CA LEU A 16 6.73 -1.88 3.64
C LEU A 16 6.53 -2.76 4.89
N GLN A 17 7.59 -2.97 5.68
CA GLN A 17 7.51 -3.75 6.92
C GLN A 17 6.59 -3.09 7.96
N LEU A 18 6.62 -1.76 8.07
CA LEU A 18 5.74 -1.01 8.97
C LEU A 18 4.27 -1.18 8.56
N TRP A 19 3.96 -1.01 7.28
CA TRP A 19 2.58 -1.19 6.79
C TRP A 19 2.10 -2.63 6.93
N GLU A 20 2.94 -3.61 6.60
CA GLU A 20 2.59 -5.03 6.78
C GLU A 20 2.30 -5.34 8.25
N GLY A 21 3.16 -4.90 9.17
CA GLY A 21 2.98 -5.10 10.60
C GLY A 21 1.72 -4.42 11.15
N TRP A 22 1.44 -3.19 10.70
CA TRP A 22 0.23 -2.47 11.07
C TRP A 22 -1.02 -3.18 10.53
N LEU A 23 -1.07 -3.56 9.25
CA LEU A 23 -2.24 -4.27 8.70
C LEU A 23 -2.47 -5.62 9.39
N LYS A 24 -1.40 -6.37 9.69
CA LYS A 24 -1.48 -7.62 10.44
C LYS A 24 -2.03 -7.43 11.86
N SER A 25 -1.73 -6.30 12.52
CA SER A 25 -2.25 -6.02 13.87
C SER A 25 -3.77 -5.81 13.91
N TRP A 26 -4.38 -5.46 12.76
CA TRP A 26 -5.83 -5.40 12.58
C TRP A 26 -6.45 -6.76 12.23
N GLY A 27 -5.65 -7.82 12.13
CA GLY A 27 -6.11 -9.18 11.81
C GLY A 27 -6.21 -9.49 10.32
N LEU A 28 -5.73 -8.60 9.43
CA LEU A 28 -5.67 -8.86 8.00
C LEU A 28 -4.60 -9.92 7.70
N LYS A 29 -4.99 -10.99 7.01
CA LYS A 29 -4.12 -12.15 6.73
C LYS A 29 -3.63 -12.18 5.28
N ASP A 30 -4.49 -11.79 4.35
CA ASP A 30 -4.23 -11.85 2.91
C ASP A 30 -3.58 -10.55 2.42
N ILE A 31 -2.32 -10.36 2.82
CA ILE A 31 -1.51 -9.21 2.44
C ILE A 31 -0.44 -9.66 1.45
N HIS A 32 -0.47 -9.09 0.25
CA HIS A 32 0.46 -9.40 -0.82
C HIS A 32 1.25 -8.16 -1.21
N LEU A 33 2.56 -8.31 -1.31
CA LEU A 33 3.40 -7.27 -1.90
C LEU A 33 3.39 -7.38 -3.42
N ASP A 34 2.87 -6.35 -4.08
CA ASP A 34 2.88 -6.22 -5.53
C ASP A 34 3.72 -5.00 -5.93
N ILE A 35 4.96 -5.25 -6.35
CA ILE A 35 5.87 -4.21 -6.87
C ILE A 35 5.52 -3.76 -8.29
N THR A 36 4.61 -4.48 -8.96
CA THR A 36 4.13 -4.16 -10.32
C THR A 36 2.84 -3.37 -10.31
N ALA A 37 2.25 -3.15 -9.13
CA ALA A 37 1.03 -2.39 -8.97
C ALA A 37 1.18 -0.99 -9.57
N GLN A 38 0.35 -0.70 -10.56
CA GLN A 38 0.25 0.64 -11.13
C GLN A 38 -0.93 1.36 -10.45
N PRO A 39 -0.66 2.37 -9.61
CA PRO A 39 -1.74 3.14 -9.05
C PRO A 39 -2.51 3.85 -10.18
N PRO A 40 -3.84 4.03 -10.04
CA PRO A 40 -4.65 4.71 -11.05
C PRO A 40 -4.25 6.18 -11.24
N ARG A 41 -3.44 6.74 -10.33
CA ARG A 41 -2.95 8.11 -10.39
C ARG A 41 -1.46 8.15 -10.07
N SER A 42 -0.70 8.97 -10.79
CA SER A 42 0.76 9.08 -10.66
C SER A 42 1.24 9.94 -9.49
N TYR A 43 0.32 10.57 -8.74
CA TYR A 43 0.68 11.47 -7.65
C TYR A 43 1.15 10.76 -6.38
N TYR A 44 0.98 9.44 -6.27
CA TYR A 44 1.48 8.71 -5.10
C TYR A 44 3.01 8.71 -5.10
N LYS A 45 3.60 9.05 -3.96
CA LYS A 45 5.06 9.21 -3.79
C LYS A 45 5.68 8.20 -2.83
N GLY A 46 4.91 7.18 -2.43
CA GLY A 46 5.34 6.15 -1.50
C GLY A 46 4.46 4.91 -1.61
N VAL A 47 4.06 4.33 -0.48
CA VAL A 47 3.21 3.14 -0.47
C VAL A 47 1.85 3.44 -1.10
N PHE A 48 1.46 2.54 -1.98
CA PHE A 48 0.14 2.42 -2.56
C PHE A 48 -0.50 1.12 -2.07
N ILE A 49 -1.76 1.18 -1.67
CA ILE A 49 -2.55 0.06 -1.17
C ILE A 49 -3.78 -0.09 -2.07
N LYS A 50 -4.05 -1.34 -2.46
CA LYS A 50 -5.28 -1.77 -3.12
C LYS A 50 -5.87 -2.93 -2.33
N CYS A 51 -7.09 -2.76 -1.83
CA CYS A 51 -7.83 -3.81 -1.14
C CYS A 51 -9.01 -4.26 -2.00
N HIS A 52 -9.16 -5.57 -2.10
CA HIS A 52 -10.34 -6.22 -2.66
C HIS A 52 -11.30 -6.55 -1.51
N LEU A 53 -12.58 -6.22 -1.67
CA LEU A 53 -13.57 -6.49 -0.63
C LEU A 53 -14.12 -7.91 -0.80
N GLU A 54 -14.20 -8.67 0.30
CA GLU A 54 -14.62 -10.09 0.28
C GLU A 54 -16.02 -10.29 -0.33
N HIS A 55 -16.92 -9.33 -0.13
CA HIS A 55 -18.33 -9.43 -0.50
C HIS A 55 -18.69 -8.65 -1.77
N SER A 56 -17.71 -8.04 -2.45
CA SER A 56 -17.92 -7.31 -3.71
C SER A 56 -16.68 -7.40 -4.59
N HIS A 57 -16.84 -8.00 -5.78
CA HIS A 57 -15.78 -8.07 -6.77
C HIS A 57 -15.55 -6.74 -7.51
N GLU A 58 -16.57 -5.87 -7.52
CA GLU A 58 -16.52 -4.58 -8.23
C GLU A 58 -15.99 -3.47 -7.32
N SER A 59 -16.23 -3.57 -6.02
CA SER A 59 -15.84 -2.53 -5.08
C SER A 59 -14.39 -2.71 -4.60
N VAL A 60 -13.62 -1.63 -4.69
CA VAL A 60 -12.20 -1.62 -4.33
C VAL A 60 -11.89 -0.41 -3.46
N LEU A 61 -11.08 -0.64 -2.43
CA LEU A 61 -10.49 0.44 -1.65
C LEU A 61 -9.07 0.67 -2.18
N THR A 62 -8.78 1.87 -2.67
CA THR A 62 -7.45 2.20 -3.18
C THR A 62 -6.95 3.50 -2.59
N GLY A 63 -5.64 3.60 -2.39
CA GLY A 63 -5.05 4.84 -1.95
C GLY A 63 -3.61 4.68 -1.54
N GLY A 64 -3.05 5.71 -0.91
CA GLY A 64 -1.63 5.75 -0.64
C GLY A 64 -1.15 7.10 -0.15
N TYR A 65 0.16 7.16 0.06
CA TYR A 65 0.84 8.40 0.44
C TYR A 65 1.02 9.32 -0.75
N TYR A 66 0.60 10.58 -0.60
CA TYR A 66 0.78 11.64 -1.58
C TYR A 66 1.53 12.81 -0.95
N HIS A 67 2.38 13.43 -1.77
CA HIS A 67 3.19 14.58 -1.37
C HIS A 67 3.10 15.63 -2.48
N GLY A 68 2.30 16.67 -2.25
CA GLY A 68 2.01 17.77 -3.17
C GLY A 68 1.64 19.04 -2.40
N GLU A 69 0.66 19.83 -2.87
CA GLU A 69 0.17 21.00 -2.11
C GLU A 69 -0.42 20.62 -0.75
N LEU A 70 -0.95 19.40 -0.64
CA LEU A 70 -1.32 18.75 0.61
C LEU A 70 -0.47 17.48 0.75
N GLU A 71 -0.02 17.22 1.97
CA GLU A 71 0.68 15.99 2.34
C GLU A 71 -0.26 15.12 3.19
N GLY A 72 -0.33 13.84 2.86
CA GLY A 72 -1.14 12.92 3.66
C GLY A 72 -1.20 11.50 3.12
N PHE A 73 -1.98 10.69 3.82
CA PHE A 73 -2.34 9.35 3.42
C PHE A 73 -3.85 9.26 3.33
N GLY A 74 -4.38 8.83 2.18
CA GLY A 74 -5.81 8.74 1.94
C GLY A 74 -6.18 7.45 1.23
N LEU A 75 -7.39 6.96 1.52
CA LEU A 75 -8.01 5.81 0.87
C LEU A 75 -9.38 6.24 0.33
N GLY A 76 -9.66 5.88 -0.92
CA GLY A 76 -10.95 6.09 -1.57
C GLY A 76 -11.63 4.76 -1.86
N LEU A 77 -12.90 4.66 -1.49
CA LEU A 77 -13.76 3.52 -1.84
C LEU A 77 -14.38 3.78 -3.22
N THR A 78 -14.15 2.87 -4.15
CA THR A 78 -14.90 2.79 -5.41
C THR A 78 -15.96 1.72 -5.25
N LEU A 79 -17.21 2.06 -5.53
CA LEU A 79 -18.37 1.19 -5.38
C LEU A 79 -18.70 0.49 -6.68
#